data_AF-C3NA21-F1
#
_entry.id   AF-C3NA21-F1
#
_cell.length_a   1.000
_cell.length_b   1.000
_cell.length_c   1.000
_cell.angle_alpha   90.00
_cell.angle_beta   90.00
_cell.angle_gamma   90.00
#
_symmetry.space_group_name_H-M   'P 1'
#
loop_
_entity.id
_entity.type
_entity.pdbx_description
1 polymer ?
#
loop_
_entity_poly.entity_id
_entity_poly.type
_entity_poly.pdbx_seq_one_letter_code
_entity_poly.pdbx_strand_id
1 'polypeptide(L)'
;MPIIVRKVHKKADGSTIWIRVGESPPVIKDGNVIDGGFFIRIGDDKSDKIIRLSDQEALDIAYRIIEAYRRHVRIFTKLDELSYEQYKKSKEVVKDEEEDEEEIEKIEEKRNLTPDKIEAELIDYLTAAGGETTLDKVREDLGEEYAAYLRTMKNKGIIIEGTRVKLGKNFKNT
;
A
#
# COMPACT_ATOMS: atom_id res chain seq x y z
N MET A 1 -31.54 8.93 15.87
CA MET A 1 -30.10 9.16 15.64
C MET A 1 -29.81 9.11 14.15
N PRO A 2 -29.73 10.26 13.46
CA PRO A 2 -29.19 10.34 12.11
C PRO A 2 -27.84 9.62 11.98
N ILE A 3 -27.63 8.95 10.85
CA ILE A 3 -26.38 8.25 10.55
C ILE A 3 -25.56 9.13 9.63
N ILE A 4 -24.38 9.53 10.09
CA ILE A 4 -23.41 10.35 9.35
C ILE A 4 -22.54 9.45 8.48
N VAL A 5 -22.08 8.33 9.05
CA VAL A 5 -21.22 7.34 8.35
C VAL A 5 -21.79 5.96 8.53
N ARG A 6 -21.79 5.16 7.46
CA ARG A 6 -22.11 3.73 7.50
C ARG A 6 -21.16 2.98 6.59
N LYS A 7 -20.46 1.99 7.16
CA LYS A 7 -19.71 1.01 6.39
C LYS A 7 -20.11 -0.40 6.82
N VAL A 8 -20.32 -1.25 5.84
CA VAL A 8 -20.61 -2.68 6.03
C VAL A 8 -19.58 -3.46 5.23
N HIS A 9 -19.05 -4.51 5.83
CA HIS A 9 -18.15 -5.46 5.20
C HIS A 9 -18.77 -6.86 5.32
N LYS A 10 -18.91 -7.55 4.19
CA LYS A 10 -19.33 -8.95 4.15
C LYS A 10 -18.08 -9.81 4.10
N LYS A 11 -17.97 -10.78 5.00
CA LYS A 11 -16.91 -11.77 5.02
C LYS A 11 -17.17 -12.88 4.02
N ALA A 12 -16.14 -13.66 3.73
CA ALA A 12 -16.21 -14.82 2.84
C ALA A 12 -17.17 -15.91 3.36
N ASP A 13 -17.35 -16.01 4.68
CA ASP A 13 -18.30 -16.94 5.33
C ASP A 13 -19.76 -16.45 5.27
N GLY A 14 -20.03 -15.31 4.64
CA GLY A 14 -21.35 -14.70 4.53
C GLY A 14 -21.75 -13.79 5.70
N SER A 15 -20.99 -13.79 6.80
CA SER A 15 -21.26 -12.92 7.95
C SER A 15 -20.92 -11.46 7.67
N THR A 16 -21.52 -10.53 8.41
CA THR A 16 -21.28 -9.09 8.25
C THR A 16 -20.66 -8.46 9.49
N ILE A 17 -19.77 -7.50 9.26
CA ILE A 17 -19.30 -6.55 10.28
C ILE A 17 -19.62 -5.15 9.76
N TRP A 18 -20.00 -4.26 10.66
CA TRP A 18 -20.34 -2.90 10.30
C TRP A 18 -19.90 -1.90 11.35
N ILE A 19 -19.68 -0.68 10.89
CA ILE A 19 -19.48 0.51 11.71
C ILE A 19 -20.46 1.59 11.27
N ARG A 20 -21.05 2.26 12.25
CA ARG A 20 -21.91 3.42 12.06
C ARG A 20 -21.44 4.55 12.97
N VAL A 21 -21.41 5.75 12.43
CA VAL A 21 -21.26 6.97 13.22
C VAL A 21 -22.53 7.77 13.07
N GLY A 22 -23.10 8.19 14.19
CA GLY A 22 -24.31 8.98 14.20
C GLY A 22 -24.28 10.03 15.28
N GLU A 23 -25.25 10.94 15.21
CA GLU A 23 -25.46 11.95 16.23
C GLU A 23 -26.89 11.92 16.74
N SER A 24 -27.08 12.36 17.96
CA SER A 24 -28.38 12.75 18.48
C SER A 24 -28.30 14.22 18.88
N PRO A 25 -29.24 15.06 18.43
CA PRO A 25 -29.27 16.47 18.82
C PRO A 25 -29.23 16.63 20.35
N PRO A 26 -28.54 17.66 20.86
CA PRO A 26 -28.50 17.93 22.29
C PRO A 26 -29.90 18.29 22.79
N VAL A 27 -30.31 17.66 23.90
CA VAL A 27 -31.53 17.99 24.61
C VAL A 27 -31.15 18.91 25.76
N ILE A 28 -31.69 20.13 25.76
CA ILE A 28 -31.43 21.13 26.79
C ILE A 28 -32.63 21.18 27.73
N LYS A 29 -32.37 21.10 29.02
CA LYS A 29 -33.37 21.30 30.08
C LYS A 29 -32.78 22.21 31.15
N ASP A 30 -33.53 23.26 31.50
CA ASP A 30 -33.13 24.24 32.51
C ASP A 30 -31.74 24.85 32.25
N GLY A 31 -31.42 25.11 30.97
CA GLY A 31 -30.14 25.68 30.53
C GLY A 31 -28.97 24.68 30.46
N ASN A 32 -29.17 23.43 30.85
CA ASN A 32 -28.14 22.39 30.84
C ASN A 32 -28.42 21.34 29.75
N VAL A 33 -27.36 20.84 29.10
CA VAL A 33 -27.47 19.70 28.18
C VAL A 33 -27.65 18.43 29.00
N ILE A 34 -28.81 17.78 28.86
CA ILE A 34 -29.17 16.56 29.61
C ILE A 34 -29.01 15.29 28.79
N ASP A 35 -29.07 15.39 27.46
CA ASP A 35 -28.92 14.24 26.56
C ASP A 35 -28.42 14.70 25.17
N GLY A 36 -28.08 13.75 24.30
CA GLY A 36 -27.53 13.98 22.97
C GLY A 36 -26.00 13.84 22.88
N GLY A 37 -25.47 13.78 21.68
CA GLY A 37 -24.04 13.61 21.42
C GLY A 37 -23.73 12.76 20.21
N PHE A 38 -22.45 12.44 20.03
CA PHE A 38 -21.96 11.59 18.96
C PHE A 38 -21.78 10.15 19.43
N PHE A 39 -22.07 9.22 18.53
CA PHE A 39 -22.04 7.80 18.82
C PHE A 39 -21.32 7.03 17.73
N ILE A 40 -20.41 6.16 18.15
CA ILE A 40 -19.81 5.14 17.30
C ILE A 40 -20.45 3.81 17.67
N ARG A 41 -21.04 3.15 16.67
CA ARG A 41 -21.65 1.84 16.82
C ARG A 41 -20.91 0.83 15.95
N ILE A 42 -20.37 -0.21 16.55
CA ILE A 42 -19.65 -1.29 15.88
C ILE A 42 -20.37 -2.58 16.19
N GLY A 43 -20.64 -3.39 15.19
CA GLY A 43 -21.34 -4.64 15.42
C GLY A 43 -21.13 -5.64 14.29
N ASP A 44 -21.66 -6.83 14.54
CA ASP A 44 -21.75 -7.92 13.60
C ASP A 44 -23.21 -8.41 13.49
N ASP A 45 -23.41 -9.62 12.98
CA ASP A 45 -24.74 -10.23 12.86
C ASP A 45 -25.32 -10.68 14.21
N LYS A 46 -24.50 -10.79 15.26
CA LYS A 46 -24.90 -11.32 16.57
C LYS A 46 -25.14 -10.22 17.58
N SER A 47 -24.30 -9.18 17.58
CA SER A 47 -24.34 -8.14 18.59
C SER A 47 -23.71 -6.85 18.11
N ASP A 48 -23.92 -5.79 18.89
CA ASP A 48 -23.29 -4.52 18.66
C ASP A 48 -22.88 -3.85 19.97
N LYS A 49 -21.95 -2.90 19.84
CA LYS A 49 -21.50 -2.01 20.91
C LYS A 49 -21.72 -0.58 20.46
N ILE A 50 -22.23 0.23 21.39
CA ILE A 50 -22.42 1.67 21.22
C ILE A 50 -21.45 2.37 22.16
N ILE A 51 -20.68 3.29 21.62
CA ILE A 51 -19.76 4.16 22.35
C ILE A 51 -20.28 5.58 22.17
N ARG A 52 -20.66 6.23 23.28
CA ARG A 52 -20.94 7.66 23.30
C ARG A 52 -19.62 8.41 23.43
N LEU A 53 -19.40 9.39 22.57
CA LEU A 53 -18.26 10.29 22.66
C LEU A 53 -18.66 11.50 23.51
N SER A 54 -17.71 11.98 24.32
CA SER A 54 -17.77 13.34 24.85
C SER A 54 -17.58 14.36 23.72
N ASP A 55 -17.99 15.61 23.97
CA ASP A 55 -17.84 16.69 22.99
C ASP A 55 -16.37 16.91 22.59
N GLN A 56 -15.44 16.79 23.54
CA GLN A 56 -14.01 16.94 23.28
C GLN A 56 -13.45 15.81 22.42
N GLU A 57 -13.86 14.56 22.68
CA GLU A 57 -13.45 13.41 21.86
C GLU A 57 -14.02 13.50 20.45
N ALA A 58 -15.29 13.89 20.31
CA ALA A 58 -15.92 14.08 19.00
C ALA A 58 -15.19 15.16 18.19
N LEU A 59 -14.85 16.29 18.83
CA LEU A 59 -14.13 17.39 18.19
C LEU A 59 -12.69 16.99 17.78
N ASP A 60 -11.95 16.31 18.65
CA ASP A 60 -10.59 15.83 18.35
C ASP A 60 -10.60 14.85 17.17
N ILE A 61 -11.53 13.88 17.15
CA ILE A 61 -11.67 12.93 16.04
C ILE A 61 -11.98 13.66 14.73
N ALA A 62 -12.90 14.64 14.75
CA ALA A 62 -13.24 15.42 13.56
C ALA A 62 -12.02 16.15 12.99
N TYR A 63 -11.25 16.85 13.83
CA TYR A 63 -10.03 17.52 13.40
C TYR A 63 -8.99 16.55 12.86
N ARG A 64 -8.79 15.39 13.50
CA ARG A 64 -7.83 14.38 13.03
C ARG A 64 -8.21 13.82 11.66
N ILE A 65 -9.49 13.59 11.41
CA ILE A 65 -9.99 13.13 10.10
C ILE A 65 -9.74 14.20 9.04
N ILE A 66 -10.05 15.47 9.33
CA ILE A 66 -9.82 16.59 8.39
C ILE A 66 -8.32 16.71 8.05
N GLU A 67 -7.46 16.69 9.06
CA GLU A 67 -6.01 16.80 8.87
C GLU A 67 -5.40 15.58 8.16
N ALA A 68 -5.92 14.38 8.43
CA ALA A 68 -5.53 13.18 7.70
C ALA A 68 -5.93 13.28 6.22
N TYR A 69 -7.14 13.75 5.94
CA TYR A 69 -7.62 13.95 4.58
C TYR A 69 -6.78 15.01 3.84
N ARG A 70 -6.53 16.17 4.46
CA ARG A 70 -5.68 17.24 3.88
C ARG A 70 -4.29 16.72 3.53
N ARG A 71 -3.67 15.96 4.44
CA ARG A 71 -2.36 15.31 4.19
C ARG A 71 -2.45 14.32 3.04
N HIS A 72 -3.46 13.45 3.03
CA HIS A 72 -3.65 12.47 1.97
C HIS A 72 -3.79 13.12 0.59
N VAL A 73 -4.65 14.12 0.45
CA VAL A 73 -4.83 14.86 -0.81
C VAL A 73 -3.54 15.55 -1.23
N ARG A 74 -2.86 16.24 -0.31
CA ARG A 74 -1.59 16.92 -0.63
C ARG A 74 -0.49 15.94 -1.05
N ILE A 75 -0.39 14.79 -0.39
CA ILE A 75 0.56 13.74 -0.76
C ILE A 75 0.18 13.15 -2.13
N PHE A 76 -1.10 12.90 -2.37
CA PHE A 76 -1.58 12.41 -3.66
C PHE A 76 -1.23 13.36 -4.80
N THR A 77 -1.49 14.67 -4.65
CA THR A 77 -1.09 15.68 -5.64
C THR A 77 0.41 15.71 -5.87
N LYS A 78 1.22 15.62 -4.81
CA LYS A 78 2.69 15.54 -4.96
C LYS A 78 3.13 14.26 -5.69
N LEU A 79 2.50 13.12 -5.41
CA LEU A 79 2.79 11.87 -6.10
C LEU A 79 2.39 11.96 -7.58
N ASP A 80 1.29 12.63 -7.89
CA ASP A 80 0.83 12.87 -9.26
C ASP A 80 1.79 13.80 -10.02
N GLU A 81 2.22 14.90 -9.40
CA GLU A 81 3.24 15.81 -9.94
C GLU A 81 4.58 15.09 -10.16
N LEU A 82 5.05 14.31 -9.18
CA LEU A 82 6.27 13.51 -9.31
C LEU A 82 6.14 12.45 -10.40
N SER A 83 4.98 11.79 -10.52
CA SER A 83 4.71 10.81 -11.58
C SER A 83 4.69 11.48 -12.96
N TYR A 84 4.13 12.67 -13.07
CA TYR A 84 4.13 13.47 -14.29
C TYR A 84 5.52 13.98 -14.66
N GLU A 85 6.31 14.45 -13.70
CA GLU A 85 7.70 14.84 -13.91
C GLU A 85 8.58 13.65 -14.31
N GLN A 86 8.37 12.47 -13.71
CA GLN A 86 9.02 11.23 -14.11
C GLN A 86 8.62 10.81 -15.52
N TYR A 87 7.33 10.89 -15.87
CA TYR A 87 6.84 10.66 -17.23
C TYR A 87 7.45 11.63 -18.24
N LYS A 88 7.55 12.92 -17.88
CA LYS A 88 8.15 13.92 -18.74
C LYS A 88 9.64 13.67 -18.93
N LYS A 89 10.37 13.36 -17.85
CA LYS A 89 11.79 12.99 -17.91
C LYS A 89 12.03 11.74 -18.74
N SER A 90 11.22 10.69 -18.56
CA SER A 90 11.35 9.49 -19.39
C SER A 90 11.05 9.76 -20.86
N LYS A 91 10.11 10.66 -21.16
CA LYS A 91 9.77 11.05 -22.52
C LYS A 91 10.79 12.01 -23.16
N GLU A 92 11.44 12.87 -22.39
CA GLU A 92 12.55 13.72 -22.84
C GLU A 92 13.82 12.88 -23.07
N VAL A 93 14.12 11.92 -22.19
CA VAL A 93 15.20 10.94 -22.38
C VAL A 93 14.96 10.10 -23.64
N VAL A 94 13.74 9.61 -23.88
CA VAL A 94 13.38 8.91 -25.14
C VAL A 94 13.52 9.80 -26.37
N LYS A 95 13.35 11.12 -26.23
CA LYS A 95 13.49 12.07 -27.34
C LYS A 95 14.94 12.43 -27.66
N ASP A 96 15.82 12.36 -26.66
CA ASP A 96 17.27 12.50 -26.83
C ASP A 96 17.93 11.15 -27.26
N GLU A 97 17.26 10.01 -27.01
CA GLU A 97 17.68 8.66 -27.45
C GLU A 97 17.10 8.25 -28.82
N GLU A 98 16.24 9.06 -29.44
CA GLU A 98 15.60 8.81 -30.76
C GLU A 98 16.58 8.93 -31.96
N GLU A 99 17.89 9.15 -31.75
CA GLU A 99 18.90 9.19 -32.83
C GLU A 99 19.62 7.85 -33.12
N ASP A 100 19.49 6.81 -32.29
CA ASP A 100 20.19 5.54 -32.54
C ASP A 100 19.21 4.34 -32.61
N GLU A 101 18.85 3.96 -33.84
CA GLU A 101 17.87 2.92 -34.21
C GLU A 101 18.18 1.48 -33.72
N GLU A 102 19.23 1.24 -32.93
CA GLU A 102 19.63 -0.11 -32.48
C GLU A 102 19.04 -0.53 -31.11
N GLU A 103 18.47 0.37 -30.30
CA GLU A 103 17.99 0.02 -28.94
C GLU A 103 16.50 -0.39 -28.82
N ILE A 104 15.71 -0.22 -29.88
CA ILE A 104 14.26 -0.51 -29.86
C ILE A 104 13.97 -2.00 -29.56
N GLU A 105 14.81 -2.93 -30.03
CA GLU A 105 14.65 -4.37 -29.74
C GLU A 105 14.82 -4.71 -28.25
N LYS A 106 15.62 -3.95 -27.48
CA LYS A 106 15.84 -4.22 -26.05
C LYS A 106 14.72 -3.71 -25.15
N ILE A 107 13.92 -2.74 -25.61
CA ILE A 107 12.87 -2.10 -24.82
C ILE A 107 11.56 -2.91 -24.83
N GLU A 108 11.26 -3.64 -25.90
CA GLU A 108 10.07 -4.49 -25.96
C GLU A 108 10.15 -5.69 -24.99
N GLU A 109 11.34 -6.17 -24.61
CA GLU A 109 11.50 -7.22 -23.60
C GLU A 109 11.17 -6.75 -22.18
N LYS A 110 11.51 -5.51 -21.81
CA LYS A 110 11.30 -4.96 -20.45
C LYS A 110 9.82 -4.71 -20.11
N ARG A 111 8.93 -4.56 -21.10
CA ARG A 111 7.48 -4.38 -20.85
C ARG A 111 6.73 -5.69 -20.54
N ASN A 112 7.39 -6.84 -20.63
CA ASN A 112 6.80 -8.18 -20.43
C ASN A 112 7.36 -8.91 -19.19
N LEU A 113 7.67 -8.18 -18.11
CA LEU A 113 8.15 -8.77 -16.85
C LEU A 113 7.01 -9.48 -16.10
N THR A 114 6.73 -10.72 -16.48
CA THR A 114 5.91 -11.63 -15.66
C THR A 114 6.70 -12.05 -14.41
N PRO A 115 6.03 -12.40 -13.29
CA PRO A 115 6.69 -12.88 -12.08
C PRO A 115 7.70 -14.01 -12.32
N ASP A 116 7.43 -14.88 -13.30
CA ASP A 116 8.31 -15.99 -13.67
C ASP A 116 9.62 -15.54 -14.33
N LYS A 117 9.61 -14.41 -15.07
CA LYS A 117 10.83 -13.84 -15.67
C LYS A 117 11.68 -13.12 -14.64
N ILE A 118 11.06 -12.32 -13.78
CA ILE A 118 11.74 -11.67 -12.64
C ILE A 118 12.43 -12.74 -11.77
N GLU A 119 11.76 -13.86 -11.55
CA GLU A 119 12.28 -15.00 -10.81
C GLU A 119 13.49 -15.64 -11.49
N ALA A 120 13.39 -15.97 -12.77
CA ALA A 120 14.51 -16.56 -13.53
C ALA A 120 15.74 -15.63 -13.53
N GLU A 121 15.54 -14.35 -13.79
CA GLU A 121 16.63 -13.35 -13.82
C GLU A 121 17.27 -13.14 -12.45
N LEU A 122 16.49 -13.16 -11.35
CA LEU A 122 17.03 -13.13 -9.98
C LEU A 122 17.88 -14.36 -9.67
N ILE A 123 17.43 -15.54 -10.08
CA ILE A 123 18.16 -16.80 -9.87
C ILE A 123 19.47 -16.80 -10.65
N ASP A 124 19.43 -16.38 -11.93
CA ASP A 124 20.61 -16.32 -12.79
C ASP A 124 21.63 -15.31 -12.26
N TYR A 125 21.16 -14.12 -11.85
CA TYR A 125 22.01 -13.10 -11.22
C TYR A 125 22.65 -13.61 -9.92
N LEU A 126 21.88 -14.24 -9.03
CA LEU A 126 22.40 -14.79 -7.79
C LEU A 126 23.41 -15.92 -8.04
N THR A 127 23.19 -16.74 -9.08
CA THR A 127 24.11 -17.80 -9.48
C THR A 127 25.42 -17.22 -10.04
N ALA A 128 25.33 -16.20 -10.90
CA ALA A 128 26.48 -15.49 -11.45
C ALA A 128 27.30 -14.77 -10.37
N ALA A 129 26.64 -14.25 -9.33
CA ALA A 129 27.28 -13.64 -8.16
C ALA A 129 27.94 -14.66 -7.19
N GLY A 130 27.90 -15.97 -7.50
CA GLY A 130 28.47 -17.02 -6.67
C GLY A 130 27.56 -17.51 -5.54
N GLY A 131 26.26 -17.23 -5.63
CA GLY A 131 25.22 -17.72 -4.71
C GLY A 131 24.94 -16.82 -3.50
N GLU A 132 25.62 -15.69 -3.35
CA GLU A 132 25.40 -14.71 -2.27
C GLU A 132 25.59 -13.26 -2.77
N THR A 133 24.67 -12.37 -2.40
CA THR A 133 24.77 -10.93 -2.66
C THR A 133 24.05 -10.13 -1.55
N THR A 134 23.85 -8.83 -1.74
CA THR A 134 23.06 -7.98 -0.85
C THR A 134 21.83 -7.41 -1.55
N LEU A 135 20.78 -7.08 -0.78
CA LEU A 135 19.58 -6.42 -1.30
C LEU A 135 19.89 -5.10 -2.00
N ASP A 136 20.89 -4.36 -1.50
CA ASP A 136 21.29 -3.09 -2.10
C ASP A 136 21.95 -3.29 -3.48
N LYS A 137 22.75 -4.35 -3.64
CA LYS A 137 23.33 -4.70 -4.95
C LYS A 137 22.29 -5.16 -5.94
N VAL A 138 21.30 -5.96 -5.50
CA VAL A 138 20.18 -6.36 -6.37
C VAL A 138 19.39 -5.13 -6.83
N ARG A 139 19.16 -4.17 -5.93
CA ARG A 139 18.50 -2.91 -6.27
C ARG A 139 19.33 -2.07 -7.25
N GLU A 140 20.64 -2.01 -7.08
CA GLU A 140 21.55 -1.27 -7.95
C GLU A 140 21.64 -1.89 -9.35
N ASP A 141 21.77 -3.21 -9.43
CA ASP A 141 22.05 -3.91 -10.68
C ASP A 141 20.79 -4.29 -11.47
N LEU A 142 19.70 -4.66 -10.78
CA LEU A 142 18.45 -5.13 -11.40
C LEU A 142 17.27 -4.16 -11.20
N GLY A 143 17.34 -3.28 -10.20
CA GLY A 143 16.31 -2.28 -9.93
C GLY A 143 15.40 -2.61 -8.74
N GLU A 144 14.56 -1.63 -8.37
CA GLU A 144 13.70 -1.72 -7.18
C GLU A 144 12.65 -2.84 -7.28
N GLU A 145 12.16 -3.13 -8.48
CA GLU A 145 11.13 -4.14 -8.73
C GLU A 145 11.61 -5.55 -8.34
N TYR A 146 12.85 -5.88 -8.67
CA TYR A 146 13.51 -7.15 -8.36
C TYR A 146 13.82 -7.26 -6.85
N ALA A 147 14.29 -6.17 -6.23
CA ALA A 147 14.53 -6.11 -4.79
C ALA A 147 13.23 -6.26 -3.98
N ALA A 148 12.12 -5.69 -4.47
CA ALA A 148 10.79 -5.86 -3.88
C ALA A 148 10.29 -7.31 -4.03
N TYR A 149 10.48 -7.92 -5.20
CA TYR A 149 10.05 -9.28 -5.48
C TYR A 149 10.78 -10.34 -4.65
N LEU A 150 12.08 -10.15 -4.37
CA LEU A 150 12.88 -11.05 -3.52
C LEU A 150 12.24 -11.32 -2.16
N ARG A 151 11.55 -10.33 -1.57
CA ARG A 151 10.84 -10.50 -0.28
C ARG A 151 9.73 -11.55 -0.36
N THR A 152 9.16 -11.77 -1.55
CA THR A 152 8.12 -12.77 -1.80
C THR A 152 8.70 -14.17 -2.06
N MET A 153 9.95 -14.26 -2.50
CA MET A 153 10.64 -15.52 -2.84
C MET A 153 11.20 -16.32 -1.66
N LYS A 154 11.00 -15.88 -0.42
CA LYS A 154 11.51 -16.53 0.80
C LYS A 154 11.18 -18.03 0.93
N ASN A 155 10.10 -18.48 0.29
CA ASN A 155 9.66 -19.88 0.31
C ASN A 155 10.20 -20.74 -0.85
N LYS A 156 10.97 -20.15 -1.78
CA LYS A 156 11.44 -20.80 -3.01
C LYS A 156 12.94 -21.13 -2.99
N GLY A 157 13.52 -21.28 -1.80
CA GLY A 157 14.93 -21.64 -1.66
C GLY A 157 15.89 -20.44 -1.72
N ILE A 158 15.41 -19.21 -1.57
CA ILE A 158 16.24 -18.01 -1.33
C ILE A 158 16.18 -17.66 0.17
N ILE A 159 17.35 -17.50 0.79
CA ILE A 159 17.50 -17.15 2.20
C ILE A 159 17.88 -15.66 2.29
N ILE A 160 17.05 -14.88 2.99
CA ILE A 160 17.30 -13.46 3.24
C ILE A 160 17.58 -13.27 4.73
N GLU A 161 18.81 -12.88 5.07
CA GLU A 161 19.30 -12.62 6.42
C GLU A 161 19.68 -11.14 6.54
N GLY A 162 18.76 -10.31 7.02
CA GLY A 162 18.94 -8.86 7.06
C GLY A 162 19.06 -8.28 5.65
N THR A 163 20.25 -7.76 5.31
CA THR A 163 20.58 -7.23 3.97
C THR A 163 21.20 -8.26 3.04
N ARG A 164 21.55 -9.46 3.52
CA ARG A 164 22.18 -10.51 2.71
C ARG A 164 21.13 -11.40 2.06
N VAL A 165 21.38 -11.77 0.81
CA VAL A 165 20.54 -12.65 -0.01
C VAL A 165 21.39 -13.83 -0.46
N LYS A 166 20.93 -15.05 -0.20
CA LYS A 166 21.65 -16.29 -0.51
C LYS A 166 20.75 -17.29 -1.23
N LEU A 167 21.31 -18.04 -2.16
CA LEU A 167 20.68 -19.27 -2.64
C LEU A 167 20.81 -20.36 -1.56
N GLY A 168 19.69 -20.98 -1.23
CA GLY A 168 19.62 -22.09 -0.28
C GLY A 168 20.29 -23.33 -0.86
N LYS A 169 20.95 -24.12 -0.01
CA LYS A 169 21.75 -25.31 -0.41
C LYS A 169 20.97 -26.39 -1.18
N ASN A 170 19.64 -26.34 -1.20
CA ASN A 170 18.78 -27.28 -1.92
C ASN A 170 18.20 -26.71 -3.22
N PHE A 171 18.69 -25.56 -3.69
CA PHE A 171 18.24 -24.98 -4.95
C PHE A 171 18.70 -25.88 -6.12
N LYS A 172 17.73 -26.53 -6.78
CA LYS A 172 17.96 -27.29 -8.01
C LYS A 172 17.39 -26.47 -9.16
N ASN A 173 18.24 -26.10 -10.12
CA ASN A 173 17.77 -25.65 -11.43
C ASN A 173 16.99 -26.80 -12.06
N THR A 174 15.66 -26.68 -12.08
CA THR A 174 14.77 -27.51 -12.91
C THR A 174 14.14 -26.63 -13.96
#